data_AF-A0A8T4TCX2-F1
#
_entry.id   AF-A0A8T4TCX2-F1
#
_cell.length_a   1.000
_cell.length_b   1.000
_cell.length_c   1.000
_cell.angle_alpha   90.00
_cell.angle_beta   90.00
_cell.angle_gamma   90.00
#
_symmetry.space_group_name_H-M   'P 1'
#
loop_
_entity.id
_entity.type
_entity.pdbx_description
1 polymer ?
#
loop_
_entity_poly.entity_id
_entity_poly.type
_entity_poly.pdbx_seq_one_letter_code
_entity_poly.pdbx_strand_id
1 'polypeptide(L)'
;YITYLYYKNKLKIKFKAKRHFLLMSIALVIASLFFNPELRILILILALIVLVYPYLIILTREVEKKILTYRMKVNKLTEGDWIIKDVKIGNKLIYSRKNPGVTKKQIDLLKKLRIKEVLVKEGIPFVPAIFLGVLSSVVFGGILF
;
A
#
# COMPACT_ATOMS: atom_id res chain seq x y z
N TYR A 1 7.07 8.41 -7.38
CA TYR A 1 7.89 7.60 -6.45
C TYR A 1 7.68 6.09 -6.61
N ILE A 2 6.46 5.57 -6.48
CA ILE A 2 6.18 4.11 -6.62
C ILE A 2 6.51 3.57 -8.02
N THR A 3 6.13 4.30 -9.07
CA THR A 3 6.47 3.99 -10.47
C THR A 3 7.98 4.02 -10.72
N TYR A 4 8.69 4.96 -10.09
CA TYR A 4 10.15 5.03 -10.12
C TYR A 4 10.79 3.82 -9.42
N LEU A 5 10.30 3.43 -8.22
CA LEU A 5 10.78 2.23 -7.51
C LEU A 5 10.50 0.94 -8.29
N TYR A 6 9.38 0.88 -9.01
CA TYR A 6 9.05 -0.23 -9.90
C TYR A 6 10.08 -0.37 -11.02
N TYR A 7 10.39 0.73 -11.72
CA TYR A 7 11.33 0.74 -12.82
C TYR A 7 12.76 0.44 -12.35
N LYS A 8 13.17 1.06 -11.23
CA LYS A 8 14.49 0.86 -10.61
C LYS A 8 14.74 -0.59 -10.20
N ASN A 9 13.74 -1.27 -9.63
CA ASN A 9 13.88 -2.66 -9.18
C ASN A 9 13.54 -3.71 -10.25
N LYS A 10 13.30 -3.30 -11.52
CA LYS A 10 12.92 -4.19 -12.63
C LYS A 10 11.89 -5.25 -12.22
N LEU A 11 10.86 -4.83 -11.48
CA LEU A 11 9.92 -5.76 -10.88
C LEU A 11 9.09 -6.49 -11.95
N LYS A 12 9.29 -7.81 -12.05
CA LYS A 12 8.40 -8.66 -12.84
C LYS A 12 7.07 -8.82 -12.10
N ILE A 13 6.09 -8.01 -12.46
CA ILE A 13 4.70 -8.10 -11.96
C ILE A 13 3.86 -8.82 -13.01
N LYS A 14 3.19 -9.90 -12.59
CA LYS A 14 2.21 -10.58 -13.44
C LYS A 14 0.86 -9.90 -13.22
N PHE A 15 0.47 -9.03 -14.15
CA PHE A 15 -0.88 -8.46 -14.14
C PHE A 15 -1.88 -9.52 -14.63
N LYS A 16 -2.56 -10.17 -13.69
CA LYS A 16 -3.75 -10.99 -13.97
C LYS A 16 -4.99 -10.19 -13.60
N ALA A 17 -5.39 -9.25 -14.45
CA ALA A 17 -6.69 -8.62 -14.32
C ALA A 17 -7.79 -9.66 -14.60
N LYS A 18 -8.82 -9.72 -13.75
CA LYS A 18 -9.94 -10.64 -13.98
C LYS A 18 -10.73 -10.14 -15.19
N ARG A 19 -11.02 -11.04 -16.15
CA ARG A 19 -11.79 -10.75 -17.37
C ARG A 19 -13.10 -10.00 -17.10
N HIS A 20 -13.73 -10.25 -15.95
CA HIS A 20 -14.95 -9.59 -15.50
C HIS A 20 -14.82 -8.05 -15.39
N PHE A 21 -13.66 -7.49 -15.00
CA PHE A 21 -13.48 -6.03 -14.94
C PHE A 21 -13.47 -5.39 -16.33
N LEU A 22 -12.86 -6.08 -17.31
CA LEU A 22 -12.88 -5.63 -18.70
C LEU A 22 -14.30 -5.65 -19.26
N LEU A 23 -15.03 -6.76 -19.05
CA LEU A 23 -16.42 -6.89 -19.50
C LEU A 23 -17.32 -5.83 -18.86
N MET A 24 -17.14 -5.56 -17.57
CA MET A 24 -17.91 -4.54 -16.85
C MET A 24 -17.60 -3.12 -17.36
N SER A 25 -16.33 -2.81 -17.65
CA SER A 25 -15.94 -1.53 -18.26
C SER A 25 -16.57 -1.35 -19.65
N ILE A 26 -16.54 -2.39 -20.50
CA ILE A 26 -17.20 -2.37 -21.82
C ILE A 26 -18.71 -2.17 -21.70
N ALA A 27 -19.36 -2.88 -20.78
CA ALA A 27 -20.80 -2.73 -20.53
C ALA A 27 -21.17 -1.30 -20.11
N LEU A 28 -20.36 -0.65 -19.26
CA LEU A 28 -20.54 0.75 -18.87
C LEU A 28 -20.36 1.71 -20.05
N VAL A 29 -19.38 1.46 -20.92
CA VAL A 29 -19.20 2.27 -22.15
C VAL A 29 -20.43 2.16 -23.06
N ILE A 30 -20.95 0.95 -23.28
CA ILE A 30 -22.18 0.75 -24.09
C ILE A 30 -23.38 1.43 -23.42
N ALA A 31 -23.55 1.25 -22.11
CA ALA A 31 -24.63 1.89 -21.36
C ALA A 31 -24.59 3.41 -21.47
N SER A 32 -23.40 4.03 -21.49
CA SER A 32 -23.23 5.49 -21.58
C SER A 32 -23.84 6.12 -22.84
N LEU A 33 -24.01 5.34 -23.92
CA LEU A 33 -24.60 5.81 -25.17
C LEU A 33 -26.09 6.18 -25.04
N PHE A 34 -26.79 5.57 -24.09
CA PHE A 34 -28.23 5.78 -23.85
C PHE A 34 -28.55 6.95 -22.92
N PHE A 35 -27.53 7.60 -22.34
CA PHE A 35 -27.71 8.71 -21.40
C PHE A 35 -27.37 10.07 -22.03
N ASN A 36 -27.91 11.12 -21.41
CA ASN A 36 -27.62 12.52 -21.73
C ASN A 36 -26.12 12.82 -21.64
N PRO A 37 -25.61 13.85 -22.36
CA PRO A 37 -24.18 14.15 -22.44
C PRO A 37 -23.47 14.31 -21.09
N GLU A 38 -24.11 14.95 -20.11
CA GLU A 38 -23.55 15.14 -18.77
C GLU A 38 -23.32 13.81 -18.04
N LEU A 39 -24.34 12.94 -18.00
CA LEU A 39 -24.25 11.62 -17.40
C LEU A 39 -23.32 10.69 -18.17
N ARG A 40 -23.26 10.82 -19.50
CA ARG A 40 -22.36 10.04 -20.36
C ARG A 40 -20.89 10.23 -19.93
N ILE A 41 -20.46 11.46 -19.70
CA ILE A 41 -19.08 11.75 -19.28
C ILE A 41 -18.79 11.09 -17.92
N LEU A 42 -19.70 11.20 -16.95
CA LEU A 42 -19.55 10.58 -15.63
C LEU A 42 -19.44 9.05 -15.73
N ILE A 43 -20.28 8.41 -16.55
CA ILE A 43 -20.26 6.96 -16.76
C ILE A 43 -18.95 6.53 -17.45
N LEU A 44 -18.44 7.31 -18.41
CA LEU A 44 -17.15 7.03 -19.06
C LEU A 44 -15.97 7.13 -18.08
N ILE A 45 -15.97 8.13 -17.19
CA ILE A 45 -14.98 8.24 -16.10
C ILE A 45 -15.06 7.00 -15.20
N LEU A 46 -16.27 6.58 -14.82
CA LEU A 46 -16.47 5.38 -14.00
C LEU A 46 -15.97 4.11 -14.72
N ALA A 47 -16.26 3.96 -16.01
CA ALA A 47 -15.79 2.85 -16.82
C ALA A 47 -14.27 2.77 -16.87
N LEU A 48 -13.59 3.92 -16.98
CA LEU A 48 -12.14 4.03 -16.93
C LEU A 48 -11.59 3.64 -15.54
N ILE A 49 -12.21 4.13 -14.47
CA ILE A 49 -11.82 3.76 -13.09
C ILE A 49 -11.94 2.25 -12.89
N VAL A 50 -13.07 1.65 -13.29
CA VAL A 50 -13.29 0.19 -13.19
C VAL A 50 -12.22 -0.60 -13.95
N LEU A 51 -11.79 -0.10 -15.11
CA LEU A 51 -10.76 -0.74 -15.91
C LEU A 51 -9.38 -0.65 -15.26
N VAL A 52 -9.00 0.53 -14.75
CA VAL A 52 -7.66 0.83 -14.25
C VAL A 52 -7.45 0.34 -12.81
N TYR A 53 -8.49 0.42 -11.97
CA TYR A 53 -8.45 0.07 -10.55
C TYR A 53 -7.83 -1.30 -10.21
N PRO A 54 -8.18 -2.42 -10.87
CA PRO A 54 -7.57 -3.72 -10.55
C PRO A 54 -6.06 -3.73 -10.80
N TYR A 55 -5.55 -2.99 -11.80
CA TYR A 55 -4.12 -2.89 -12.06
C TYR A 55 -3.41 -2.07 -10.98
N LEU A 56 -4.05 -0.99 -10.50
CA LEU A 56 -3.53 -0.20 -9.38
C LEU A 56 -3.42 -1.04 -8.10
N ILE A 57 -4.43 -1.86 -7.79
CA ILE A 57 -4.39 -2.76 -6.62
C ILE A 57 -3.24 -3.78 -6.74
N ILE A 58 -3.07 -4.39 -7.92
CA ILE A 58 -1.99 -5.36 -8.11
C ILE A 58 -0.64 -4.67 -7.94
N LEU A 59 -0.47 -3.49 -8.55
CA LEU A 59 0.77 -2.72 -8.46
C LEU A 59 1.11 -2.36 -7.00
N THR A 60 0.15 -1.81 -6.25
CA THR A 60 0.39 -1.41 -4.85
C THR A 60 0.73 -2.60 -3.97
N ARG A 61 0.04 -3.73 -4.12
CA ARG A 61 0.33 -4.97 -3.38
C ARG A 61 1.71 -5.55 -3.68
N GLU A 62 2.13 -5.50 -4.94
CA GLU A 62 3.44 -6.02 -5.33
C GLU A 62 4.57 -5.11 -4.85
N VAL A 63 4.38 -3.79 -4.92
CA VAL A 63 5.30 -2.80 -4.35
C VAL A 63 5.43 -3.01 -2.84
N GLU A 64 4.30 -3.19 -2.16
CA GLU A 64 4.27 -3.44 -0.71
C GLU A 64 5.07 -4.70 -0.33
N LYS A 65 4.86 -5.80 -1.06
CA LYS A 65 5.49 -7.09 -0.75
C LYS A 65 6.97 -7.15 -1.12
N LYS A 66 7.37 -6.51 -2.23
CA LYS A 66 8.72 -6.68 -2.79
C LYS A 66 9.67 -5.52 -2.46
N ILE A 67 9.14 -4.32 -2.26
CA ILE A 67 9.95 -3.12 -2.01
C ILE A 67 9.83 -2.69 -0.56
N LEU A 68 8.59 -2.54 -0.08
CA LEU A 68 8.35 -2.04 1.27
C LEU A 68 8.60 -3.10 2.35
N THR A 69 8.67 -4.37 1.99
CA THR A 69 8.91 -5.47 2.92
C THR A 69 10.27 -6.09 2.66
N TYR A 70 11.19 -6.00 3.61
CA TYR A 70 12.53 -6.57 3.48
C TYR A 70 13.10 -7.06 4.80
N ARG A 71 14.20 -7.84 4.70
CA ARG A 71 14.93 -8.32 5.87
C ARG A 71 15.92 -7.26 6.34
N MET A 72 15.81 -6.86 7.59
CA MET A 72 16.72 -5.92 8.23
C MET A 72 17.48 -6.63 9.34
N LYS A 73 18.80 -6.39 9.41
CA LYS A 73 19.61 -6.86 10.54
C LYS A 73 19.16 -6.19 11.82
N VAL A 74 19.05 -6.94 12.91
CA VAL A 74 18.60 -6.40 14.21
C VAL A 74 19.47 -5.25 14.70
N ASN A 75 20.76 -5.23 14.34
CA ASN A 75 21.67 -4.14 14.67
C ASN A 75 21.36 -2.82 13.98
N LYS A 76 20.58 -2.84 12.89
CA LYS A 76 20.14 -1.65 12.15
C LYS A 76 18.74 -1.19 12.55
N LEU A 77 18.03 -1.93 13.42
CA LEU A 77 16.70 -1.53 13.87
C LEU A 77 16.78 -0.25 14.69
N THR A 78 15.85 0.64 14.42
CA THR A 78 15.59 1.86 15.17
C THR A 78 14.25 1.78 15.91
N GLU A 79 14.12 2.57 16.97
CA GLU A 79 12.86 2.66 17.71
C GLU A 79 11.75 3.19 16.79
N GLY A 80 10.60 2.53 16.79
CA GLY A 80 9.50 2.83 15.88
C GLY A 80 9.45 1.96 14.62
N ASP A 81 10.49 1.17 14.32
CA ASP A 81 10.45 0.27 13.16
C ASP A 81 9.34 -0.78 13.29
N TRP A 82 8.63 -1.05 12.19
CA TRP A 82 7.51 -1.99 12.18
C TRP A 82 7.94 -3.38 11.71
N ILE A 83 8.02 -4.34 12.65
CA ILE A 83 8.25 -5.76 12.32
C ILE A 83 6.90 -6.41 11.94
N ILE A 84 6.85 -7.08 10.79
CA ILE A 84 5.59 -7.62 10.23
C ILE A 84 5.14 -8.92 10.91
N LYS A 85 6.09 -9.67 11.47
CA LYS A 85 5.85 -10.98 12.07
C LYS A 85 6.07 -10.93 13.58
N ASP A 86 5.26 -11.71 14.29
CA ASP A 86 5.49 -11.93 15.71
C ASP A 86 6.88 -12.55 15.91
N VAL A 87 7.61 -12.04 16.90
CA VAL A 87 8.90 -12.58 17.29
C VAL A 87 8.73 -13.29 18.62
N LYS A 88 8.90 -14.62 18.61
CA LYS A 88 8.78 -15.49 19.78
C LYS A 88 10.07 -16.27 19.98
N ILE A 89 10.44 -16.52 21.23
CA ILE A 89 11.47 -17.49 21.60
C ILE A 89 10.88 -18.45 22.61
N GLY A 90 10.83 -19.74 22.25
CA GLY A 90 10.04 -20.73 22.97
C GLY A 90 8.58 -20.26 23.07
N ASN A 91 8.07 -20.20 24.29
CA ASN A 91 6.70 -19.72 24.56
C ASN A 91 6.61 -18.21 24.81
N LYS A 92 7.72 -17.47 24.86
CA LYS A 92 7.72 -16.04 25.19
C LYS A 92 7.60 -15.17 23.94
N LEU A 93 6.56 -14.35 23.89
CA LEU A 93 6.39 -13.30 22.87
C LEU A 93 7.26 -12.09 23.22
N ILE A 94 8.18 -11.75 22.32
CA ILE A 94 9.09 -10.60 22.46
C ILE A 94 8.47 -9.37 21.80
N TYR A 95 7.91 -9.57 20.61
CA TYR A 95 7.28 -8.53 19.82
C TYR A 95 6.03 -9.07 19.16
N SER A 96 4.94 -8.31 19.27
CA SER A 96 3.66 -8.57 18.59
C SER A 96 3.56 -7.68 17.36
N ARG A 97 3.20 -8.25 16.21
CA ARG A 97 2.93 -7.49 14.98
C ARG A 97 1.84 -6.43 15.11
N LYS A 98 1.02 -6.51 16.18
CA LYS A 98 -0.04 -5.54 16.50
C LYS A 98 0.52 -4.23 17.09
N ASN A 99 1.77 -4.22 17.55
CA ASN A 99 2.38 -3.01 18.10
C ASN A 99 2.74 -2.04 16.96
N PRO A 100 2.56 -0.73 17.17
CA PRO A 100 2.80 0.29 16.13
C PRO A 100 4.29 0.50 15.81
N GLY A 101 5.19 -0.12 16.55
CA GLY A 101 6.64 -0.07 16.33
C GLY A 101 7.40 -0.84 17.41
N VAL A 102 8.65 -1.17 17.15
CA VAL A 102 9.54 -1.81 18.11
C VAL A 102 10.12 -0.78 19.09
N THR A 103 10.12 -1.11 20.38
CA THR A 103 10.72 -0.26 21.42
C THR A 103 12.20 -0.54 21.59
N LYS A 104 12.96 0.42 22.14
CA LYS A 104 14.39 0.22 22.43
C LYS A 104 14.66 -1.01 23.30
N LYS A 105 13.84 -1.24 24.33
CA LYS A 105 13.92 -2.43 25.20
C LYS A 105 13.76 -3.75 24.44
N GLN A 106 12.86 -3.77 23.45
CA GLN A 106 12.67 -4.94 22.59
C GLN A 106 13.86 -5.15 21.66
N ILE A 107 14.40 -4.08 21.06
CA ILE A 107 15.61 -4.17 20.23
C ILE A 107 16.78 -4.78 21.02
N ASP A 108 17.01 -4.30 22.24
CA ASP A 108 18.08 -4.82 23.09
C ASP A 108 17.87 -6.29 23.45
N LEU A 109 16.61 -6.69 23.68
CA LEU A 109 16.28 -8.10 23.90
C LEU A 109 16.55 -8.95 22.65
N LEU A 110 16.16 -8.48 21.46
CA LEU A 110 16.44 -9.15 20.18
C LEU A 110 17.95 -9.33 19.95
N LYS A 111 18.75 -8.31 20.29
CA LYS A 111 20.23 -8.37 20.22
C LYS A 111 20.82 -9.38 21.20
N LYS A 112 20.39 -9.35 22.47
CA LYS A 112 20.82 -10.32 23.50
C LYS A 112 20.52 -11.76 23.10
N LEU A 113 19.40 -11.97 22.42
CA LEU A 113 18.94 -13.28 21.96
C LEU A 113 19.54 -13.70 20.61
N ARG A 114 20.52 -12.94 20.09
CA ARG A 114 21.27 -13.25 18.86
C ARG A 114 20.39 -13.46 17.62
N ILE A 115 19.22 -12.82 17.56
CA ILE A 115 18.41 -12.79 16.35
C ILE A 115 19.15 -11.95 15.31
N LYS A 116 19.46 -12.55 14.16
CA LYS A 116 20.25 -11.88 13.12
C LYS A 116 19.43 -10.87 12.35
N GLU A 117 18.22 -11.26 11.94
CA GLU A 117 17.39 -10.51 11.02
C GLU A 117 15.91 -10.64 11.35
N VAL A 118 15.17 -9.57 11.08
CA VAL A 118 13.71 -9.52 11.17
C VAL A 118 13.14 -8.95 9.88
N LEU A 119 11.86 -9.22 9.64
CA LEU A 119 11.16 -8.75 8.45
C LEU A 119 10.43 -7.46 8.79
N VAL A 120 10.90 -6.35 8.23
CA VAL A 120 10.42 -4.99 8.51
C VAL A 120 9.55 -4.53 7.34
N LYS A 121 8.51 -3.75 7.65
CA LYS A 121 7.74 -2.98 6.67
C LYS A 121 8.15 -1.53 6.73
N GLU A 122 8.74 -1.04 5.66
CA GLU A 122 9.01 0.37 5.48
C GLU A 122 7.84 1.02 4.73
N GLY A 123 7.28 2.06 5.30
CA GLY A 123 6.12 2.74 4.73
C GLY A 123 5.38 3.50 5.81
N ILE A 124 4.93 4.70 5.46
CA ILE A 124 4.22 5.56 6.42
C ILE A 124 2.76 5.08 6.48
N PRO A 125 2.26 4.58 7.62
CA PRO A 125 0.86 4.16 7.73
C PRO A 125 -0.13 5.31 7.50
N PHE A 126 0.36 6.54 7.63
CA PHE A 126 -0.40 7.78 7.48
C PHE A 126 -0.52 8.30 6.05
N VAL A 127 0.05 7.66 5.02
CA VAL A 127 -0.10 8.14 3.63
C VAL A 127 -1.57 8.36 3.23
N PRO A 128 -2.52 7.46 3.54
CA PRO A 128 -3.92 7.70 3.23
C PRO A 128 -4.50 8.91 3.96
N ALA A 129 -4.18 9.07 5.25
CA ALA A 129 -4.67 10.17 6.06
C ALA A 129 -4.09 11.53 5.61
N ILE A 130 -2.79 11.57 5.30
CA ILE A 130 -2.12 12.76 4.77
C ILE A 130 -2.72 13.13 3.41
N PHE A 131 -2.92 12.15 2.52
CA PHE A 131 -3.53 12.39 1.22
C PHE A 131 -4.95 12.94 1.34
N LEU A 132 -5.79 12.36 2.21
CA LEU A 132 -7.13 12.87 2.49
C LEU A 132 -7.09 14.28 3.10
N GLY A 133 -6.16 14.56 4.02
CA GLY A 133 -5.98 15.89 4.59
C GLY A 133 -5.63 16.94 3.52
N VAL A 134 -4.72 16.62 2.61
CA VAL A 134 -4.37 17.48 1.47
C VAL A 134 -5.57 17.68 0.53
N LEU A 135 -6.29 16.60 0.20
CA LEU A 135 -7.47 16.69 -0.66
C LEU A 135 -8.55 17.58 -0.03
N SER A 136 -8.84 17.37 1.25
CA SER A 136 -9.74 18.22 2.04
C SER A 136 -9.26 19.66 2.03
N SER A 137 -7.97 19.91 2.23
CA SER A 137 -7.41 21.27 2.20
C SER A 137 -7.58 21.94 0.84
N VAL A 138 -7.48 21.22 -0.28
CA VAL A 138 -7.70 21.80 -1.62
C VAL A 138 -9.19 22.08 -1.83
N VAL A 139 -10.06 21.14 -1.46
CA VAL A 139 -11.52 21.30 -1.63
C VAL A 139 -12.03 22.45 -0.76
N PHE A 140 -11.73 22.45 0.54
CA PHE A 140 -12.22 23.48 1.46
C PHE A 140 -11.42 24.79 1.39
N GLY A 141 -10.11 24.71 1.14
CA GLY A 141 -9.25 25.90 1.01
C GLY A 141 -9.53 26.70 -0.27
N GLY A 142 -9.94 26.04 -1.36
CA GLY A 142 -10.42 26.72 -2.58
C GLY A 142 -11.88 27.19 -2.52
N ILE A 143 -12.61 26.86 -1.44
CA ILE A 143 -13.99 27.34 -1.17
C ILE A 143 -13.97 28.53 -0.19
N LEU A 144 -12.95 28.62 0.66
CA LEU A 144 -12.81 29.65 1.71
C LEU A 144 -11.98 30.87 1.30
N PHE A 145 -11.31 30.83 0.14
CA PHE A 145 -10.56 31.93 -0.48
C PHE A 145 -10.97 32.07 -1.95
#